data_AF-A0A963JTX3-F1
#
_entry.id   AF-A0A963JTX3-F1
#
_cell.length_a   1.000
_cell.length_b   1.000
_cell.length_c   1.000
_cell.angle_alpha   90.00
_cell.angle_beta   90.00
_cell.angle_gamma   90.00
#
_symmetry.space_group_name_H-M   'P 1'
#
loop_
_entity.id
_entity.type
_entity.pdbx_description
1 polymer ?
#
loop_
_entity_poly.entity_id
_entity_poly.type
_entity_poly.pdbx_seq_one_letter_code
_entity_poly.pdbx_strand_id
1 'polypeptide(L)' 'MTSSDIADRIVEAILAQKLAPGARLGEQALSMLFDCSRTLVREAMMQLAARGIVT' A
#
# COMPACT_ATOMS: atom_id res chain seq x y z
N MET A 1 -4.05 5.23 -13.14
CA MET A 1 -3.50 4.61 -11.93
C MET A 1 -4.62 3.88 -11.22
N THR A 2 -4.52 2.56 -11.12
CA THR A 2 -5.52 1.67 -10.53
C THR A 2 -5.10 1.25 -9.13
N SER A 3 -6.01 0.63 -8.36
CA SER A 3 -5.67 0.10 -7.03
C SER A 3 -4.65 -1.05 -7.10
N SER A 4 -4.64 -1.82 -8.19
CA SER A 4 -3.61 -2.85 -8.40
C SER A 4 -2.23 -2.25 -8.64
N ASP A 5 -2.13 -1.15 -9.42
CA ASP A 5 -0.85 -0.45 -9.63
C ASP A 5 -0.27 0.07 -8.30
N ILE A 6 -1.13 0.60 -7.41
CA ILE A 6 -0.72 1.07 -6.08
C ILE A 6 -0.28 -0.10 -5.20
N ALA A 7 -1.01 -1.23 -5.25
CA ALA A 7 -0.66 -2.42 -4.49
C ALA A 7 0.73 -2.95 -4.88
N ASP A 8 1.02 -3.04 -6.18
CA ASP A 8 2.31 -3.51 -6.66
C ASP A 8 3.45 -2.58 -6.24
N ARG A 9 3.24 -1.25 -6.31
CA ARG A 9 4.23 -0.26 -5.83
C ARG A 9 4.44 -0.31 -4.31
N ILE A 10 3.39 -0.60 -3.53
CA ILE A 10 3.51 -0.81 -2.09
C ILE A 10 4.35 -2.07 -1.81
N VAL A 11 4.10 -3.16 -2.55
CA VAL A 11 4.87 -4.40 -2.43
C VAL A 11 6.34 -4.16 -2.76
N GLU A 12 6.63 -3.46 -3.86
CA GLU A 12 8.00 -3.09 -4.23
C GLU A 12 8.67 -2.25 -3.12
N ALA A 13 7.96 -1.29 -2.52
CA ALA A 13 8.48 -0.48 -1.43
C ALA A 13 8.75 -1.29 -0.15
N ILE A 14 7.91 -2.28 0.16
CA ILE A 14 8.13 -3.21 1.27
C ILE A 14 9.36 -4.10 0.98
N LEU A 15 9.44 -4.67 -0.23
CA LEU A 15 10.58 -5.51 -0.65
C LEU A 15 11.89 -4.73 -0.67
N ALA A 16 11.85 -3.45 -1.05
CA ALA A 16 12.99 -2.54 -1.01
C ALA A 16 13.38 -2.09 0.42
N GLN A 17 12.77 -2.66 1.46
CA GLN A 17 12.91 -2.27 2.87
C GLN A 17 12.63 -0.79 3.15
N LYS A 18 11.93 -0.10 2.25
CA LYS A 18 11.50 1.30 2.47
C LYS A 18 10.30 1.39 3.42
N LEU A 19 9.56 0.29 3.55
CA LEU A 19 8.45 0.13 4.47
C LEU A 19 8.68 -1.14 5.29
N ALA A 20 8.77 -1.01 6.62
CA ALA A 20 8.92 -2.19 7.47
C ALA A 20 7.62 -3.03 7.44
N PRO A 21 7.71 -4.36 7.31
CA PRO A 21 6.57 -5.25 7.49
C PRO A 21 5.93 -4.99 8.86
N GLY A 22 4.63 -4.69 8.89
CA GLY A 22 3.91 -4.36 10.13
C GLY A 22 4.08 -2.92 10.63
N ALA A 23 4.74 -2.03 9.88
CA ALA A 23 4.64 -0.60 10.15
C ALA A 23 3.18 -0.16 10.01
N ARG A 24 2.63 0.50 11.04
CA ARG A 24 1.30 1.14 10.97
C ARG A 24 1.34 2.32 10.01
N LEU A 25 1.28 2.03 8.72
CA LEU A 25 1.14 3.03 7.66
C LEU A 25 -0.34 3.38 7.55
N GLY A 26 -0.72 4.54 8.08
CA GLY A 26 -2.06 5.06 7.88
C GLY A 26 -2.33 5.36 6.41
N GLU A 27 -3.57 5.14 5.96
CA GLU A 27 -4.04 5.39 4.59
C GLU A 27 -3.64 6.78 4.07
N GLN A 28 -3.62 7.78 4.96
CA GLN A 28 -3.30 9.15 4.62
C GLN A 28 -1.82 9.34 4.27
N ALA A 29 -0.90 8.67 4.97
CA ALA A 29 0.52 8.71 4.65
C ALA A 29 0.80 8.05 3.30
N LEU A 30 0.17 6.90 3.04
CA LEU A 30 0.27 6.20 1.76
C LEU A 30 -0.32 7.03 0.61
N SER A 31 -1.45 7.71 0.81
CA SER A 31 -2.02 8.58 -0.22
C SER A 31 -1.10 9.72 -0.61
N MET A 32 -0.36 10.29 0.35
CA MET A 32 0.63 11.34 0.08
C MET A 32 1.89 10.77 -0.57
N LEU A 33 2.34 9.60 -0.14
CA LEU A 33 3.58 8.97 -0.64
C LEU A 33 3.45 8.48 -2.09
N PHE A 34 2.26 8.01 -2.47
CA PHE A 34 1.98 7.52 -3.82
C PHE A 34 1.17 8.51 -4.67
N ASP A 35 0.94 9.73 -4.17
CA ASP A 35 0.16 10.80 -4.82
C ASP A 35 -1.16 10.28 -5.42
N CYS A 36 -1.96 9.61 -4.58
CA CYS A 36 -3.19 8.94 -5.01
C CYS A 36 -4.33 9.14 -4.01
N SER A 37 -5.56 8.78 -4.41
CA SER A 37 -6.72 8.95 -3.53
C SER A 37 -6.71 7.94 -2.39
N ARG A 38 -7.23 8.34 -1.23
CA ARG A 38 -7.40 7.45 -0.07
C ARG A 38 -8.25 6.20 -0.38
N THR A 39 -9.20 6.33 -1.31
CA THR A 39 -10.01 5.19 -1.78
C THR A 39 -9.17 4.15 -2.48
N LEU A 40 -8.27 4.57 -3.39
CA LEU A 40 -7.36 3.66 -4.09
C LEU A 40 -6.37 2.99 -3.15
N VAL A 41 -5.85 3.73 -2.16
CA VAL A 41 -4.99 3.18 -1.11
C VAL A 41 -5.73 2.12 -0.31
N ARG A 42 -6.98 2.36 0.09
CA ARG A 42 -7.79 1.37 0.82
C ARG A 42 -7.98 0.10 0.01
N GLU A 43 -8.36 0.23 -1.26
CA GLU A 43 -8.53 -0.93 -2.14
C GLU A 43 -7.23 -1.72 -2.30
N ALA A 44 -6.11 -1.03 -2.52
CA ALA A 44 -4.78 -1.65 -2.61
C ALA A 44 -4.42 -2.39 -1.31
N MET A 45 -4.59 -1.74 -0.15
CA MET A 45 -4.34 -2.36 1.15
C MET A 45 -5.26 -3.56 1.42
N MET A 46 -6.54 -3.49 1.02
CA MET A 46 -7.47 -4.62 1.09
C MET A 46 -7.01 -5.79 0.21
N GLN A 47 -6.57 -5.50 -1.01
CA GLN A 47 -6.04 -6.53 -1.92
C GLN A 47 -4.78 -7.18 -1.35
N LEU A 48 -3.87 -6.39 -0.79
CA LEU A 48 -2.64 -6.89 -0.16
C LEU A 48 -2.94 -7.72 1.10
N ALA A 49 -3.92 -7.32 1.90
CA ALA A 49 -4.36 -8.07 3.07
C ALA A 49 -5.00 -9.42 2.67
N ALA A 50 -5.83 -9.43 1.63
CA ALA A 50 -6.42 -10.65 1.08
C ALA A 50 -5.34 -11.63 0.54
N ARG A 51 -4.19 -11.11 0.08
CA ARG A 51 -3.03 -11.90 -0.35
C ARG A 51 -2.11 -12.32 0.81
N GLY A 52 -2.36 -11.88 2.04
CA GLY A 52 -1.53 -12.18 3.21
C GLY A 52 -0.21 -11.40 3.27
N ILE A 53 -0.08 -10.30 2.53
CA ILE A 53 1.15 -9.50 2.44
C ILE A 53 1.23 -8.43 3.54
N VAL A 54 0.08 -7.89 3.94
CA VAL A 54 -0.06 -6.88 5.01
C VAL A 54 -1.19 -7.26 5.96
N THR A 55 -1.12 -6.82 7.22
CA THR A 55 -2.12 -7.11 8.27
C THR A 55 -2.36 -5.91 9.16
#